data_AF-A0A4Q6CJ55-F1
#
_entry.id   AF-A0A4Q6CJ55-F1
#
_cell.length_a   1.000
_cell.length_b   1.000
_cell.length_c   1.000
_cell.angle_alpha   90.00
_cell.angle_beta   90.00
_cell.angle_gamma   90.00
#
_symmetry.space_group_name_H-M   'P 1'
#
loop_
_entity.id
_entity.type
_entity.pdbx_description
1 polymer ?
#
loop_
_entity_poly.entity_id
_entity_poly.type
_entity_poly.pdbx_seq_one_letter_code
_entity_poly.pdbx_strand_id
1 'polypeptide(L)'
;MDVTTKTEGSVQDAESRASDLQSWAGNWIWRAVQTLVRAPDFSPSPKWVATRLNISVEKALDALEGLERLGFISREGSSYIHTKEWVQLLPGKVTRAQLLNEHSKIAPQIITKLTARDKFTTQFFIA
;
A
#
# COMPACT_ATOMS: atom_id res chain seq x y z
N MET A 1 17.95 36.69 10.00
CA MET A 1 18.02 35.52 10.89
C MET A 1 16.61 35.39 11.46
N ASP A 2 15.73 34.48 11.06
CA ASP A 2 15.84 33.24 10.29
C ASP A 2 14.49 32.97 9.62
N VAL A 3 14.50 32.69 8.31
CA VAL A 3 13.33 32.21 7.55
C VAL A 3 13.82 31.04 6.72
N THR A 4 13.80 29.82 7.25
CA THR A 4 14.17 28.64 6.43
C THR A 4 13.65 27.28 6.89
N THR A 5 12.88 27.13 7.98
CA THR A 5 12.53 25.77 8.48
C THR A 5 11.20 25.20 8.00
N LYS A 6 10.32 25.98 7.36
CA LYS A 6 8.96 25.51 7.00
C LYS A 6 8.87 24.78 5.66
N THR A 7 9.83 25.00 4.76
CA THR A 7 9.80 24.46 3.40
C THR A 7 10.37 23.03 3.34
N GLU A 8 11.38 22.71 4.15
CA GLU A 8 12.07 21.41 4.14
C GLU A 8 11.15 20.25 4.54
N GLY A 9 10.35 20.40 5.60
CA GLY A 9 9.41 19.36 6.04
C GLY A 9 8.35 19.01 4.98
N SER A 10 7.83 20.02 4.27
CA SER A 10 6.79 19.82 3.24
C SER A 10 7.29 19.07 1.99
N VAL A 11 8.57 19.23 1.65
CA VAL A 11 9.19 18.57 0.49
C VAL A 11 9.55 17.12 0.84
N GLN A 12 10.10 16.91 2.03
CA GLN A 12 10.50 15.59 2.51
C GLN A 12 9.31 14.66 2.74
N ASP A 13 8.19 15.21 3.22
CA ASP A 13 6.91 14.50 3.32
C ASP A 13 6.35 14.13 1.95
N ALA A 14 6.46 15.02 0.96
CA ALA A 14 5.99 14.77 -0.40
C ALA A 14 6.80 13.66 -1.11
N GLU A 15 8.13 13.67 -0.94
CA GLU A 15 9.02 12.63 -1.46
C GLU A 15 8.76 11.27 -0.81
N SER A 16 8.63 11.25 0.52
CA SER A 16 8.30 10.03 1.28
C SER A 16 6.97 9.44 0.82
N ARG A 17 5.97 10.30 0.62
CA ARG A 17 4.64 9.88 0.14
C ARG A 17 4.65 9.37 -1.30
N ALA A 18 5.51 9.91 -2.16
CA ALA A 18 5.69 9.42 -3.53
C ALA A 18 6.37 8.05 -3.55
N SER A 19 7.40 7.86 -2.72
CA SER A 19 8.08 6.58 -2.51
C SER A 19 7.12 5.51 -1.97
N ASP A 20 6.36 5.83 -0.93
CA ASP A 20 5.34 4.93 -0.35
C ASP A 20 4.29 4.53 -1.39
N LEU A 21 3.86 5.48 -2.24
CA LEU A 21 2.89 5.21 -3.30
C LEU A 21 3.45 4.26 -4.36
N GLN A 22 4.73 4.39 -4.70
CA GLN A 22 5.42 3.48 -5.60
C GLN A 22 5.56 2.08 -4.99
N SER A 23 5.95 2.00 -3.71
CA SER A 23 5.98 0.75 -2.94
C SER A 23 4.62 0.07 -2.94
N TRP A 24 3.55 0.79 -2.62
CA TRP A 24 2.19 0.26 -2.68
C TRP A 24 1.79 -0.21 -4.10
N ALA A 25 2.19 0.53 -5.14
CA ALA A 25 1.85 0.19 -6.52
C ALA A 25 2.53 -1.11 -7.00
N GLY A 26 3.79 -1.33 -6.64
CA GLY A 26 4.63 -2.42 -7.14
C GLY A 26 4.87 -3.60 -6.20
N ASN A 27 4.53 -3.47 -4.92
CA ASN A 27 4.81 -4.48 -3.89
C ASN A 27 3.54 -5.20 -3.43
N TRP A 28 3.46 -6.51 -3.67
CA TRP A 28 2.31 -7.33 -3.25
C TRP A 28 2.11 -7.33 -1.73
N ILE A 29 3.18 -7.15 -0.94
CA ILE A 29 3.09 -7.13 0.52
C ILE A 29 2.20 -5.97 0.95
N TRP A 30 2.43 -4.79 0.42
CA TRP A 30 1.65 -3.59 0.74
C TRP A 30 0.16 -3.77 0.38
N ARG A 31 -0.14 -4.43 -0.75
CA ARG A 31 -1.51 -4.77 -1.15
C ARG A 31 -2.16 -5.80 -0.22
N ALA A 32 -1.40 -6.83 0.15
CA ALA A 32 -1.86 -7.89 1.03
C ALA A 32 -2.12 -7.36 2.44
N VAL A 33 -1.23 -6.53 2.99
CA VAL A 33 -1.40 -5.88 4.29
C VAL A 33 -2.63 -4.97 4.29
N GLN A 34 -2.80 -4.14 3.25
CA GLN A 34 -4.00 -3.31 3.11
C GLN A 34 -5.28 -4.17 3.12
N THR A 35 -5.26 -5.33 2.48
CA THR A 35 -6.41 -6.26 2.45
C THR A 35 -6.64 -6.91 3.81
N LEU A 36 -5.56 -7.32 4.50
CA LEU A 36 -5.63 -7.95 5.82
C LEU A 36 -6.27 -7.06 6.88
N VAL A 37 -6.17 -5.74 6.79
CA VAL A 37 -6.85 -4.82 7.74
C VAL A 37 -8.38 -5.02 7.75
N ARG A 38 -8.95 -5.59 6.68
CA ARG A 38 -10.39 -5.91 6.58
C ARG A 38 -10.73 -7.32 7.08
N ALA A 39 -9.75 -8.12 7.46
CA ALA A 39 -9.98 -9.49 7.92
C ALA A 39 -10.67 -9.47 9.30
N PRO A 40 -11.64 -10.36 9.55
CA PRO A 40 -12.36 -10.39 10.82
C PRO A 40 -11.47 -10.77 12.01
N ASP A 41 -10.37 -11.48 11.77
CA ASP A 41 -9.35 -11.87 12.73
C ASP A 41 -8.14 -10.93 12.75
N PHE A 42 -8.25 -9.75 12.13
CA PHE A 42 -7.12 -8.84 11.98
C PHE A 42 -6.50 -8.43 13.32
N SER A 43 -5.17 -8.46 13.37
CA SER A 43 -4.38 -7.89 14.46
C SER A 43 -3.40 -6.85 13.91
N PRO A 44 -3.33 -5.65 14.51
CA PRO A 44 -2.43 -4.56 14.08
C PRO A 44 -0.96 -4.84 14.42
N SER A 45 -0.65 -5.96 15.08
CA SER A 45 0.70 -6.37 15.43
C SER A 45 1.50 -6.70 14.16
N PRO A 46 2.67 -6.05 13.92
CA PRO A 46 3.53 -6.40 12.80
C PRO A 46 3.96 -7.86 12.80
N LYS A 47 4.11 -8.47 13.98
CA LYS A 47 4.43 -9.90 14.12
C LYS A 47 3.29 -10.79 13.59
N TRP A 48 2.04 -10.45 13.90
CA TRP A 48 0.88 -11.21 13.42
C TRP A 48 0.78 -11.14 11.89
N VAL A 49 0.92 -9.93 11.34
CA VAL A 49 0.90 -9.69 9.88
C VAL A 49 2.03 -10.47 9.19
N ALA A 50 3.24 -10.42 9.75
CA ALA A 50 4.40 -11.13 9.22
C ALA A 50 4.18 -12.65 9.19
N THR A 51 3.65 -13.23 10.27
CA THR A 51 3.29 -14.65 10.33
C THR A 51 2.20 -14.99 9.32
N ARG A 52 1.14 -14.17 9.22
CA ARG A 52 -0.01 -14.42 8.34
C ARG A 52 0.38 -14.44 6.86
N LEU A 53 1.33 -13.59 6.47
CA LEU A 53 1.81 -13.47 5.08
C LEU A 53 3.11 -14.24 4.79
N ASN A 54 3.71 -14.88 5.80
CA ASN A 54 5.03 -15.52 5.72
C ASN A 54 6.12 -14.58 5.17
N ILE A 55 6.23 -13.39 5.78
CA ILE A 55 7.22 -12.35 5.46
C ILE A 55 8.00 -11.97 6.72
N SER A 56 9.03 -11.12 6.57
CA SER A 56 9.75 -10.59 7.73
C SER A 56 8.94 -9.51 8.46
N VAL A 57 9.22 -9.34 9.77
CA VAL A 57 8.52 -8.35 10.61
C VAL A 57 8.78 -6.92 10.12
N GLU A 58 9.98 -6.66 9.62
CA GLU A 58 10.38 -5.36 9.08
C GLU A 58 9.53 -4.99 7.85
N LYS A 59 9.28 -5.96 6.95
CA LYS A 59 8.42 -5.74 5.77
C LYS A 59 6.96 -5.51 6.15
N ALA A 60 6.49 -6.18 7.20
CA ALA A 60 5.14 -5.96 7.71
C ALA A 60 5.01 -4.57 8.35
N LEU A 61 6.01 -4.14 9.13
CA LEU A 61 6.06 -2.82 9.75
C LEU A 61 6.10 -1.71 8.70
N ASP A 62 7.02 -1.81 7.73
CA ASP A 62 7.17 -0.88 6.62
C ASP A 62 5.84 -0.67 5.87
N ALA A 63 5.15 -1.76 5.54
CA ALA A 63 3.86 -1.69 4.88
C ALA A 63 2.77 -1.03 5.74
N LEU A 64 2.69 -1.34 7.05
CA LEU A 64 1.70 -0.72 7.95
C LEU A 64 1.93 0.78 8.08
N GLU A 65 3.16 1.21 8.36
CA GLU A 65 3.50 2.62 8.51
C GLU A 65 3.29 3.40 7.20
N GLY A 66 3.71 2.82 6.08
CA GLY A 66 3.55 3.44 4.78
C GLY A 66 2.08 3.55 4.36
N LEU A 67 1.26 2.53 4.62
CA LEU A 67 -0.19 2.59 4.38
C LEU A 67 -0.88 3.65 5.25
N GLU A 68 -0.44 3.82 6.49
CA GLU A 68 -0.91 4.87 7.40
C GLU A 68 -0.53 6.26 6.86
N ARG A 69 0.73 6.47 6.45
CA ARG A 69 1.20 7.73 5.82
C ARG A 69 0.47 8.05 4.51
N LEU A 70 0.12 7.04 3.72
CA LEU A 70 -0.70 7.21 2.51
C LEU A 70 -2.17 7.51 2.81
N GLY A 71 -2.59 7.34 4.07
CA GLY A 71 -3.98 7.46 4.49
C GLY A 71 -4.89 6.42 3.86
N PHE A 72 -4.36 5.22 3.58
CA PHE A 72 -5.14 4.07 3.10
C PHE A 72 -5.68 3.22 4.27
N ILE A 73 -4.99 3.31 5.40
CA ILE A 73 -5.46 2.84 6.69
C ILE A 73 -5.30 4.00 7.70
N SER A 74 -6.02 3.93 8.81
CA SER A 74 -5.90 4.89 9.91
C SER A 74 -6.05 4.17 11.24
N ARG A 75 -5.43 4.70 12.30
CA ARG A 75 -5.60 4.16 13.65
C ARG A 75 -6.97 4.49 14.19
N GLU A 76 -7.66 3.46 14.67
CA GLU A 76 -8.89 3.58 15.46
C GLU A 76 -8.70 2.83 16.78
N GLY A 77 -8.50 3.59 17.86
CA GLY A 77 -8.15 3.03 19.17
C GLY A 77 -6.85 2.24 19.12
N SER A 78 -6.93 0.95 19.43
CA SER A 78 -5.78 0.03 19.42
C SER A 78 -5.60 -0.73 18.11
N SER A 79 -6.42 -0.47 17.07
CA SER A 79 -6.40 -1.19 15.79
C SER A 79 -6.25 -0.23 14.59
N TYR A 80 -6.23 -0.80 13.39
CA TYR A 80 -6.33 -0.06 12.13
C TYR A 80 -7.68 -0.29 11.48
N ILE A 81 -8.22 0.76 10.87
CA ILE A 81 -9.36 0.69 9.96
C ILE A 81 -8.91 1.04 8.55
N HIS A 82 -9.60 0.46 7.58
CA HIS A 82 -9.43 0.79 6.18
C HIS A 82 -10.22 2.05 5.85
N THR A 83 -9.58 3.04 5.22
CA THR A 83 -10.20 4.35 4.99
C THR A 83 -10.60 4.60 3.54
N LYS A 84 -10.09 3.80 2.59
CA LYS A 84 -10.33 4.02 1.16
C LYS A 84 -10.70 2.73 0.44
N GLU A 85 -11.99 2.50 0.25
CA GLU A 85 -12.52 1.39 -0.58
C GLU A 85 -11.83 1.29 -1.94
N TRP A 86 -11.54 2.43 -2.57
CA TRP A 86 -10.94 2.49 -3.89
C TRP A 86 -9.76 3.48 -3.92
N VAL A 87 -8.61 3.00 -4.41
CA VAL A 87 -7.43 3.84 -4.65
C VAL A 87 -7.22 3.92 -6.16
N GLN A 88 -7.50 5.09 -6.73
CA GLN A 88 -7.22 5.38 -8.13
C GLN A 88 -5.90 6.13 -8.26
N LEU A 89 -4.98 5.60 -9.07
CA LEU A 89 -3.76 6.30 -9.48
C LEU A 89 -4.07 7.12 -10.73
N LEU A 90 -4.22 8.44 -10.56
CA LEU A 90 -4.48 9.35 -11.67
C LEU A 90 -3.19 9.69 -12.44
N PRO A 91 -3.26 9.90 -13.78
CA PRO A 91 -2.15 10.40 -14.56
C PRO A 91 -1.71 11.77 -14.02
N GLY A 92 -0.50 11.85 -13.48
CA GLY A 92 0.04 13.05 -12.82
C GLY A 92 0.73 12.76 -11.48
N LYS A 93 0.37 11.66 -10.82
CA LYS A 93 1.10 11.17 -9.62
C LYS A 93 2.15 10.10 -9.95
N VAL A 94 1.87 9.31 -10.99
CA VAL A 94 2.74 8.25 -11.51
C VAL A 94 2.59 8.28 -13.03
N THR A 95 3.69 8.14 -13.77
CA THR A 95 3.63 8.08 -15.23
C THR A 95 2.95 6.78 -15.69
N ARG A 96 2.34 6.77 -16.88
CA ARG A 96 1.74 5.54 -17.44
C ARG A 96 2.78 4.41 -17.59
N ALA A 97 4.00 4.76 -17.98
CA ALA A 97 5.11 3.80 -18.11
C ALA A 97 5.50 3.17 -16.77
N GLN A 98 5.62 3.98 -15.71
CA GLN A 98 5.86 3.47 -14.36
C GLN A 98 4.73 2.58 -13.87
N LEU A 99 3.47 3.00 -14.07
CA LEU A 99 2.32 2.19 -13.66
C LEU A 99 2.30 0.83 -14.37
N LEU A 100 2.55 0.81 -15.68
CA LEU A 100 2.64 -0.43 -16.47
C LEU A 100 3.78 -1.33 -15.96
N ASN A 101 4.94 -0.75 -15.67
CA ASN A 101 6.10 -1.46 -15.14
C ASN A 101 5.84 -2.04 -13.73
N GLU A 102 5.16 -1.31 -12.85
CA GLU A 102 4.81 -1.84 -11.53
C GLU A 102 3.73 -2.93 -11.62
N HIS A 103 2.76 -2.78 -12.53
CA HIS A 103 1.77 -3.83 -12.79
C HIS A 103 2.39 -5.11 -13.35
N SER A 104 3.38 -5.01 -14.26
CA SER A 104 4.07 -6.19 -14.80
C SER A 104 4.86 -6.94 -13.72
N LYS A 105 5.32 -6.26 -12.66
CA LYS A 105 5.97 -6.89 -11.50
C LYS A 105 4.98 -7.52 -10.55
N ILE A 106 3.85 -6.86 -10.24
CA ILE A 106 2.94 -7.34 -9.19
C ILE A 106 2.02 -8.47 -9.68
N ALA A 107 1.65 -8.46 -10.97
CA ALA A 107 0.78 -9.47 -11.58
C ALA A 107 1.29 -10.92 -11.37
N PRO A 108 2.55 -11.28 -11.68
CA PRO A 108 3.06 -12.63 -11.44
C PRO A 108 3.16 -12.98 -9.94
N GLN A 109 3.36 -11.99 -9.08
CA GLN A 109 3.44 -12.22 -7.62
C GLN A 109 2.06 -12.55 -7.05
N ILE A 110 1.01 -11.90 -7.55
CA ILE A 110 -0.37 -12.16 -7.13
C ILE A 110 -0.89 -13.46 -7.75
N ILE A 111 -0.66 -13.70 -9.04
CA ILE A 111 -1.25 -14.85 -9.75
C ILE A 111 -0.83 -16.21 -9.16
N THR A 112 0.38 -16.30 -8.60
CA THR A 112 0.89 -17.51 -7.93
C THR A 112 0.27 -17.76 -6.56
N LYS A 113 -0.52 -16.81 -6.02
CA LYS A 113 -1.18 -16.89 -4.72
C LYS A 113 -2.70 -17.05 -4.83
N LEU A 114 -3.27 -16.86 -6.02
CA LEU A 114 -4.70 -16.99 -6.26
C LEU A 114 -5.09 -18.43 -6.59
N THR A 115 -6.28 -18.80 -6.18
CA THR A 115 -6.97 -20.06 -6.46
C THR A 115 -8.30 -19.78 -7.15
N ALA A 116 -8.91 -20.81 -7.74
CA ALA A 116 -10.22 -20.68 -8.38
C ALA A 116 -11.37 -20.30 -7.41
N ARG A 117 -11.12 -20.32 -6.09
CA ARG A 117 -12.10 -19.94 -5.07
C ARG A 117 -12.02 -18.48 -4.67
N ASP A 118 -10.96 -17.78 -5.04
CA ASP A 118 -10.76 -16.39 -4.69
C ASP A 118 -11.66 -15.47 -5.53
N LYS A 119 -12.13 -14.38 -4.90
CA LYS A 119 -12.94 -13.38 -5.61
C LYS A 119 -12.08 -12.67 -6.64
N PHE A 120 -12.41 -12.81 -7.92
CA PHE A 120 -11.73 -12.14 -9.01
C PHE A 120 -12.69 -11.19 -9.73
N THR A 121 -12.24 -9.95 -9.94
CA THR A 121 -12.95 -8.95 -10.73
C THR A 121 -12.01 -8.42 -11.80
N THR A 122 -12.38 -8.55 -13.07
CA THR A 122 -11.68 -7.93 -14.19
C THR A 122 -12.46 -6.72 -14.65
N GLN A 123 -11.80 -5.58 -14.81
CA GLN A 123 -12.38 -4.40 -15.45
C GLN A 123 -11.54 -4.03 -16.67
N PHE A 124 -12.23 -3.88 -17.80
CA PHE A 124 -11.65 -3.35 -19.03
C PHE A 124 -12.16 -1.93 -19.20
N PHE A 125 -11.24 -0.98 -19.29
CA PHE A 125 -11.53 0.39 -19.69
C PHE A 125 -11.02 0.54 -21.11
N ILE A 126 -11.96 0.55 -22.06
CA ILE A 126 -11.68 0.76 -23.47
C ILE A 126 -11.81 2.27 -23.72
N ALA A 127 -10.82 2.85 -24.38
CA ALA A 127 -10.82 4.25 -24.79
C ALA A 127 -11.74 4.48 -25.99
#